data_AF-A0A920R6N1-F1
#
_entry.id   AF-A0A920R6N1-F1
#
_cell.length_a   1.000
_cell.length_b   1.000
_cell.length_c   1.000
_cell.angle_alpha   90.00
_cell.angle_beta   90.00
_cell.angle_gamma   90.00
#
_symmetry.space_group_name_H-M   'P 1'
#
loop_
_entity.id
_entity.type
_entity.pdbx_description
1 polymer ?
#
loop_
_entity_poly.entity_id
_entity_poly.type
_entity_poly.pdbx_seq_one_letter_code
_entity_poly.pdbx_strand_id
1 'polypeptide(L)'
;MEQEAARIIQEEERLRAIEEQRRREAEATERARIAAEQQRRDEEARARAEAERLRREEEERREQERLAAVAAAEAERLEKVERIETLEQQIAAIEADTVQDEASMAILQEAILVAEELLEVLTAEQAKYENTDDQGNTVEPLSKDLIAELEARKDNLVRQAQSQ
;
A
#
# COMPACT_ATOMS: atom_id res chain seq x y z
N MET A 1 112.26 13.96 -18.56
CA MET A 1 111.48 14.23 -17.33
C MET A 1 110.21 15.05 -17.61
N GLU A 2 110.17 15.99 -18.56
CA GLU A 2 108.93 16.77 -18.85
C GLU A 2 107.80 15.97 -19.55
N GLN A 3 108.12 15.00 -20.41
CA GLN A 3 107.11 14.17 -21.09
C GLN A 3 106.40 13.14 -20.20
N GLU A 4 107.04 12.68 -19.12
CA GLU A 4 106.42 11.76 -18.15
C GLU A 4 105.52 12.50 -17.15
N ALA A 5 105.92 13.70 -16.71
CA ALA A 5 105.08 14.56 -15.88
C ALA A 5 103.79 14.98 -16.61
N ALA A 6 103.87 15.28 -17.91
CA ALA A 6 102.69 15.60 -18.72
C ALA A 6 101.73 14.41 -18.91
N ARG A 7 102.26 13.17 -19.03
CA ARG A 7 101.43 11.95 -19.09
C ARG A 7 100.75 11.64 -17.77
N ILE A 8 101.43 11.83 -16.63
CA ILE A 8 100.85 11.61 -15.30
C ILE A 8 99.72 12.61 -15.01
N ILE A 9 99.87 13.88 -15.40
CA ILE A 9 98.82 14.90 -15.26
C ILE A 9 97.60 14.56 -16.13
N GLN A 10 97.83 14.11 -17.38
CA GLN A 10 96.75 13.73 -18.29
C GLN A 10 95.99 12.47 -17.83
N GLU A 11 96.67 11.52 -17.20
CA GLU A 11 96.08 10.32 -16.60
C GLU A 11 95.25 10.67 -15.35
N GLU A 12 95.74 11.57 -14.49
CA GLU A 12 95.00 12.10 -13.33
C GLU A 12 93.73 12.86 -13.74
N GLU A 13 93.78 13.69 -14.78
CA GLU A 13 92.60 14.39 -15.31
C GLU A 13 91.56 13.42 -15.86
N ARG A 14 92.01 12.36 -16.54
CA ARG A 14 91.12 11.27 -17.00
C ARG A 14 90.45 10.54 -15.85
N LEU A 15 91.20 10.23 -14.79
CA LEU A 15 90.66 9.56 -13.60
C LEU A 15 89.64 10.43 -12.87
N ARG A 16 89.92 11.73 -12.71
CA ARG A 16 88.96 12.69 -12.12
C ARG A 16 87.69 12.85 -12.95
N ALA A 17 87.81 12.90 -14.28
CA ALA A 17 86.64 12.95 -15.16
C ALA A 17 85.77 11.69 -15.05
N ILE A 18 86.38 10.51 -14.92
CA ILE A 18 85.66 9.24 -14.72
C ILE A 18 84.97 9.20 -13.35
N GLU A 19 85.63 9.65 -12.28
CA GLU A 19 85.01 9.73 -10.95
C GLU A 19 83.85 10.72 -10.90
N GLU A 20 84.00 11.89 -11.54
CA GLU A 20 82.94 12.88 -11.60
C GLU A 20 81.75 12.40 -12.44
N GLN A 21 82.01 11.67 -13.53
CA GLN A 21 80.97 11.01 -14.32
C GLN A 21 80.24 9.94 -13.50
N ARG A 22 80.96 9.08 -12.77
CA ARG A 22 80.36 8.09 -11.87
C ARG A 22 79.54 8.74 -10.76
N ARG A 23 80.00 9.88 -10.21
CA ARG A 23 79.25 10.63 -9.20
C ARG A 23 77.94 11.19 -9.75
N ARG A 24 77.97 11.76 -10.96
CA ARG A 24 76.78 12.27 -11.64
C ARG A 24 75.80 11.15 -12.00
N GLU A 25 76.28 9.99 -12.45
CA GLU A 25 75.43 8.81 -12.68
C GLU A 25 74.80 8.29 -11.39
N ALA A 26 75.55 8.23 -10.29
CA ALA A 26 75.01 7.83 -8.99
C ALA A 26 73.95 8.81 -8.46
N GLU A 27 74.19 10.12 -8.58
CA GLU A 27 73.21 11.16 -8.22
C GLU A 27 71.94 11.10 -9.10
N ALA A 28 72.09 10.86 -10.41
CA ALA A 28 70.96 10.71 -11.33
C ALA A 28 70.14 9.46 -11.02
N THR A 29 70.80 8.34 -10.69
CA THR A 29 70.15 7.08 -10.31
C THR A 29 69.38 7.23 -9.01
N GLU A 30 69.96 7.92 -8.01
CA GLU A 30 69.28 8.14 -6.74
C GLU A 30 68.07 9.09 -6.89
N ARG A 31 68.20 10.15 -7.71
CA ARG A 31 67.06 11.03 -8.03
C ARG A 31 65.95 10.28 -8.74
N ALA A 32 66.28 9.40 -9.70
CA ALA A 32 65.29 8.57 -10.38
C ALA A 32 64.60 7.60 -9.42
N ARG A 33 65.33 7.03 -8.45
CA ARG A 33 64.77 6.16 -7.41
C ARG A 33 63.79 6.90 -6.51
N ILE A 34 64.14 8.09 -6.05
CA ILE A 34 63.28 8.93 -5.20
C ILE A 34 62.02 9.36 -5.96
N ALA A 35 62.15 9.78 -7.22
CA ALA A 35 61.01 10.17 -8.05
C ALA A 35 60.05 9.00 -8.29
N ALA A 36 60.58 7.80 -8.58
CA ALA A 36 59.78 6.59 -8.75
C ALA A 36 59.05 6.19 -7.45
N GLU A 37 59.70 6.34 -6.29
CA GLU A 37 59.08 6.07 -5.00
C GLU A 37 57.96 7.08 -4.68
N GLN A 38 58.19 8.37 -4.95
CA GLN A 38 57.16 9.40 -4.79
C GLN A 38 55.97 9.16 -5.72
N GLN A 39 56.21 8.83 -6.98
CA GLN A 39 55.15 8.52 -7.93
C GLN A 39 54.32 7.32 -7.46
N ARG A 40 54.96 6.25 -6.97
CA ARG A 40 54.26 5.10 -6.39
C ARG A 40 53.41 5.48 -5.19
N ARG A 41 53.92 6.33 -4.29
CA ARG A 41 53.17 6.80 -3.12
C ARG A 41 51.95 7.62 -3.53
N ASP A 42 52.09 8.48 -4.53
CA ASP A 42 50.99 9.30 -5.04
C ASP A 42 49.92 8.45 -5.73
N GLU A 43 50.33 7.46 -6.53
CA GLU A 43 49.43 6.49 -7.16
C GLU A 43 48.68 5.66 -6.11
N GLU A 44 49.38 5.15 -5.08
CA GLU A 44 48.75 4.43 -3.97
C GLU A 44 47.79 5.32 -3.18
N ALA A 45 48.14 6.59 -2.95
CA ALA A 45 47.27 7.54 -2.26
C ALA A 45 45.99 7.83 -3.07
N ARG A 46 46.12 8.02 -4.39
CA ARG A 46 44.97 8.21 -5.29
C ARG A 46 44.07 6.97 -5.34
N ALA A 47 44.65 5.78 -5.45
CA ALA A 47 43.91 4.53 -5.45
C ALA A 47 43.12 4.33 -4.15
N ARG A 48 43.70 4.70 -3.00
CA ARG A 48 43.00 4.66 -1.70
C ARG A 48 41.85 5.66 -1.63
N ALA A 49 42.07 6.90 -2.06
CA ALA A 49 41.03 7.94 -2.06
C ALA A 49 39.87 7.57 -3.00
N GLU A 50 40.17 7.01 -4.17
CA GLU A 50 39.15 6.54 -5.11
C GLU A 50 38.37 5.34 -4.55
N ALA A 51 39.05 4.36 -3.95
CA ALA A 51 38.39 3.23 -3.31
C ALA A 51 37.49 3.66 -2.14
N GLU A 52 37.90 4.66 -1.36
CA GLU A 52 37.08 5.23 -0.29
C GLU A 52 35.85 5.95 -0.84
N ARG A 53 36.03 6.74 -1.90
CA ARG A 53 34.91 7.42 -2.58
C ARG A 53 33.88 6.42 -3.10
N LEU A 54 34.33 5.37 -3.79
CA LEU A 54 33.45 4.33 -4.32
C LEU A 54 32.68 3.60 -3.21
N ARG A 55 33.33 3.33 -2.06
CA ARG A 55 32.66 2.74 -0.90
C ARG A 55 31.55 3.64 -0.36
N ARG A 56 31.83 4.94 -0.21
CA ARG A 56 30.82 5.91 0.26
C ARG A 56 29.66 6.03 -0.72
N GLU A 57 29.93 6.14 -2.02
CA GLU A 57 28.90 6.17 -3.06
C GLU A 57 28.03 4.90 -3.05
N GLU A 58 28.62 3.73 -2.80
CA GLU A 58 27.88 2.47 -2.69
C GLU A 58 27.03 2.40 -1.41
N GLU A 59 27.54 2.87 -0.27
CA GLU A 59 26.78 2.97 0.98
C GLU A 59 25.60 3.94 0.84
N GLU A 60 25.82 5.12 0.24
CA GLU A 60 24.77 6.09 -0.03
C GLU A 60 23.70 5.51 -0.96
N ARG A 61 24.10 4.77 -2.00
CA ARG A 61 23.14 4.12 -2.91
C ARG A 61 22.29 3.08 -2.17
N ARG A 62 22.92 2.25 -1.33
CA ARG A 62 22.19 1.24 -0.54
C ARG A 62 21.22 1.87 0.43
N GLU A 63 21.61 2.98 1.07
CA GLU A 63 20.72 3.70 1.98
C GLU A 63 19.54 4.33 1.22
N GLN A 64 19.78 4.92 0.05
CA GLN A 64 18.71 5.45 -0.81
C GLN A 64 17.76 4.34 -1.28
N GLU A 65 18.28 3.19 -1.71
CA GLU A 65 17.48 2.02 -2.10
C GLU A 65 16.62 1.54 -0.92
N ARG A 66 17.19 1.48 0.29
CA ARG A 66 16.46 1.10 1.51
C ARG A 66 15.35 2.10 1.84
N LEU A 67 15.63 3.40 1.80
CA LEU A 67 14.65 4.45 2.07
C LEU A 67 13.53 4.44 1.02
N ALA A 68 13.87 4.24 -0.25
CA ALA A 68 12.90 4.11 -1.33
C ALA A 68 11.99 2.88 -1.13
N ALA A 69 12.55 1.74 -0.70
CA ALA A 69 11.77 0.55 -0.41
C ALA A 69 10.80 0.76 0.77
N VAL A 70 11.24 1.45 1.83
CA VAL A 70 10.38 1.80 2.97
C VAL A 70 9.25 2.75 2.52
N ALA A 71 9.58 3.79 1.77
CA ALA A 71 8.58 4.75 1.28
C ALA A 71 7.55 4.07 0.36
N ALA A 72 7.98 3.15 -0.51
CA ALA A 72 7.07 2.38 -1.35
C ALA A 72 6.14 1.48 -0.53
N ALA A 73 6.68 0.77 0.48
CA ALA A 73 5.89 -0.06 1.36
C ALA A 73 4.88 0.76 2.21
N GLU A 74 5.27 1.94 2.66
CA GLU A 74 4.37 2.86 3.37
C GLU A 74 3.26 3.39 2.47
N ALA A 75 3.57 3.76 1.23
CA ALA A 75 2.57 4.18 0.25
C ALA A 75 1.55 3.07 -0.04
N GLU A 76 2.02 1.83 -0.26
CA GLU A 76 1.14 0.67 -0.44
C GLU A 76 0.27 0.42 0.79
N ARG A 77 0.83 0.57 2.00
CA ARG A 77 0.07 0.43 3.24
C ARG A 77 -1.03 1.48 3.35
N LEU A 78 -0.75 2.73 3.00
CA LEU A 78 -1.73 3.82 3.04
C LEU A 78 -2.87 3.58 2.06
N GLU A 79 -2.57 3.18 0.82
CA GLU A 79 -3.58 2.82 -0.18
C GLU A 79 -4.49 1.68 0.32
N LYS A 80 -3.90 0.65 0.94
CA LYS A 80 -4.66 -0.45 1.53
C LYS A 80 -5.57 0.00 2.66
N VAL A 81 -5.12 0.91 3.51
CA VAL A 81 -5.93 1.47 4.62
C VAL A 81 -7.10 2.28 4.07
N GLU A 82 -6.87 3.15 3.09
CA GLU A 82 -7.95 3.90 2.43
C GLU A 82 -8.99 2.98 1.78
N ARG A 83 -8.53 1.88 1.17
CA ARG A 83 -9.42 0.86 0.62
C ARG A 83 -10.23 0.16 1.70
N ILE A 84 -9.64 -0.14 2.86
CA ILE A 84 -10.34 -0.73 4.00
C ILE A 84 -11.42 0.23 4.50
N GLU A 85 -11.10 1.50 4.72
CA GLU A 85 -12.07 2.51 5.20
C GLU A 85 -13.25 2.64 4.23
N THR A 86 -12.98 2.62 2.92
CA THR A 86 -14.04 2.64 1.90
C THR A 86 -14.94 1.39 1.98
N LEU A 87 -14.34 0.21 2.18
CA LEU A 87 -15.09 -1.04 2.30
C LEU A 87 -15.90 -1.10 3.60
N GLU A 88 -15.37 -0.60 4.71
CA GLU A 88 -16.09 -0.51 5.98
C GLU A 88 -17.31 0.39 5.87
N GLN A 89 -17.20 1.53 5.17
CA GLN A 89 -18.36 2.38 4.88
C GLN A 89 -19.41 1.69 4.01
N GLN A 90 -18.97 0.92 3.00
CA GLN A 90 -19.89 0.14 2.16
C GLN A 90 -20.60 -0.96 2.95
N ILE A 91 -19.88 -1.66 3.83
CA ILE A 91 -20.47 -2.67 4.71
C ILE A 91 -21.51 -2.04 5.63
N ALA A 92 -21.17 -0.93 6.29
CA ALA A 92 -22.09 -0.25 7.20
C ALA A 92 -23.37 0.23 6.48
N ALA A 93 -23.26 0.69 5.22
CA ALA A 93 -24.42 1.05 4.41
C ALA A 93 -25.30 -0.16 4.08
N ILE A 94 -24.68 -1.26 3.62
CA ILE A 94 -25.41 -2.51 3.29
C ILE A 94 -26.08 -3.10 4.53
N GLU A 95 -25.42 -3.06 5.70
CA GLU A 95 -26.00 -3.53 6.95
C GLU A 95 -27.21 -2.68 7.36
N ALA A 96 -27.16 -1.36 7.20
CA ALA A 96 -28.29 -0.49 7.48
C ALA A 96 -29.48 -0.78 6.55
N ASP A 97 -29.23 -0.93 5.25
CA ASP A 97 -30.25 -1.30 4.26
C ASP A 97 -30.87 -2.67 4.59
N THR A 98 -30.03 -3.65 4.98
CA THR A 98 -30.50 -5.00 5.33
C THR A 98 -31.41 -4.98 6.56
N VAL A 99 -31.07 -4.20 7.59
CA VAL A 99 -31.92 -4.05 8.79
C VAL A 99 -33.27 -3.42 8.45
N GLN A 100 -33.28 -2.42 7.56
CA GLN A 100 -34.52 -1.79 7.07
C GLN A 100 -35.36 -2.80 6.27
N ASP A 101 -34.75 -3.57 5.38
CA ASP A 101 -35.42 -4.60 4.59
C ASP A 101 -36.00 -5.70 5.47
N GLU A 102 -35.28 -6.16 6.49
CA GLU A 102 -35.76 -7.15 7.45
C GLU A 102 -36.97 -6.63 8.24
N ALA A 103 -36.95 -5.36 8.66
CA ALA A 103 -38.08 -4.73 9.33
C ALA A 103 -39.31 -4.65 8.42
N SER A 104 -39.13 -4.23 7.16
CA SER A 104 -40.19 -4.19 6.15
C SER A 104 -40.75 -5.58 5.85
N MET A 105 -39.89 -6.60 5.74
CA MET A 105 -40.31 -7.99 5.54
C MET A 105 -41.13 -8.51 6.72
N ALA A 106 -40.75 -8.22 7.96
CA ALA A 106 -41.52 -8.62 9.14
C ALA A 106 -42.92 -7.99 9.14
N ILE A 107 -43.03 -6.71 8.79
CA ILE A 107 -44.33 -6.01 8.69
C ILE A 107 -45.19 -6.63 7.57
N LEU A 108 -44.59 -6.95 6.42
CA LEU A 108 -45.31 -7.59 5.31
C LEU A 108 -45.79 -9.01 5.68
N GLN A 109 -45.00 -9.77 6.46
CA GLN A 109 -45.44 -11.07 6.98
C GLN A 109 -46.66 -10.91 7.91
N GLU A 110 -46.66 -9.90 8.79
CA GLU A 110 -47.84 -9.61 9.61
C GLU A 110 -49.05 -9.21 8.74
N ALA A 111 -48.83 -8.40 7.70
CA ALA A 111 -49.90 -8.02 6.77
C ALA A 111 -50.50 -9.23 6.04
N ILE A 112 -49.68 -10.23 5.69
CA ILE A 112 -50.13 -11.50 5.10
C ILE A 112 -51.01 -12.26 6.07
N LEU A 113 -50.59 -12.42 7.33
CA LEU A 113 -51.40 -13.12 8.35
C LEU A 113 -52.76 -12.45 8.57
N VAL A 114 -52.79 -11.12 8.63
CA VAL A 114 -54.06 -10.37 8.75
C VAL A 114 -54.92 -10.53 7.49
N ALA A 115 -54.31 -10.59 6.30
CA ALA A 115 -55.05 -10.84 5.06
C ALA A 115 -55.63 -12.25 4.99
N GLU A 116 -54.91 -13.26 5.51
CA GLU A 116 -55.41 -14.62 5.64
C GLU A 116 -56.58 -14.69 6.63
N GLU A 117 -56.47 -14.06 7.80
CA GLU A 117 -57.57 -13.95 8.77
C GLU A 117 -58.80 -13.25 8.15
N LEU A 118 -58.60 -12.15 7.44
CA LEU A 118 -59.67 -11.45 6.72
C LEU A 118 -60.35 -12.36 5.69
N LEU A 119 -59.59 -13.16 4.95
CA LEU A 119 -60.13 -14.10 3.97
C LEU A 119 -61.00 -15.18 4.64
N GLU A 120 -60.57 -15.71 5.77
CA GLU A 120 -61.35 -16.67 6.56
C GLU A 120 -62.66 -16.05 7.05
N VAL A 121 -62.61 -14.84 7.61
CA VAL A 121 -63.80 -14.12 8.10
C VAL A 121 -64.75 -13.79 6.94
N LEU A 122 -64.24 -13.33 5.79
CA LEU A 122 -65.07 -13.05 4.61
C LEU A 122 -65.74 -14.33 4.07
N THR A 123 -65.03 -15.45 4.09
CA THR A 123 -65.58 -16.75 3.67
C THR A 123 -66.70 -17.20 4.60
N ALA A 124 -66.50 -17.07 5.92
CA ALA A 124 -67.55 -17.35 6.90
C ALA A 124 -68.74 -16.39 6.75
N GLU A 125 -68.48 -15.11 6.49
CA GLU A 125 -69.51 -14.10 6.25
C GLU A 125 -70.34 -14.41 5.00
N GLN A 126 -69.72 -14.87 3.91
CA GLN A 126 -70.41 -15.29 2.69
C GLN A 126 -71.39 -16.44 2.96
N ALA A 127 -71.01 -17.43 3.77
CA ALA A 127 -71.88 -18.53 4.15
C ALA A 127 -73.15 -18.06 4.89
N LYS A 128 -73.10 -16.94 5.64
CA LYS A 128 -74.28 -16.38 6.31
C LYS A 128 -75.30 -15.83 5.31
N TYR A 129 -74.86 -15.28 4.19
CA TYR A 129 -75.77 -14.79 3.14
C TYR A 129 -76.48 -15.93 2.40
N GLU A 130 -75.93 -17.14 2.42
CA GLU A 130 -76.59 -18.34 1.89
C GLU A 130 -77.68 -18.88 2.84
N ASN A 131 -77.68 -18.48 4.11
CA ASN A 131 -78.61 -18.92 5.14
C ASN A 131 -79.48 -17.76 5.68
N THR A 132 -80.60 -17.53 5.00
CA THR A 132 -81.54 -16.44 5.32
C THR A 132 -82.88 -16.97 5.85
N ASP A 133 -83.53 -16.19 6.70
CA ASP A 133 -84.87 -16.46 7.21
C ASP A 133 -85.97 -16.14 6.17
N ASP A 134 -87.23 -16.43 6.51
CA ASP A 134 -88.39 -16.17 5.64
C ASP A 134 -88.59 -14.67 5.31
N GLN A 135 -87.90 -13.76 6.01
CA GLN A 135 -87.91 -12.32 5.78
C GLN A 135 -86.70 -11.84 4.95
N GLY A 136 -85.80 -12.75 4.58
CA GLY A 136 -84.58 -12.46 3.82
C GLY A 136 -83.42 -11.90 4.67
N ASN A 137 -83.50 -11.97 6.00
CA ASN A 137 -82.41 -11.58 6.89
C ASN A 137 -81.48 -12.77 7.15
N THR A 138 -80.19 -12.52 7.36
CA THR A 138 -79.27 -13.58 7.75
C THR A 138 -79.61 -14.10 9.14
N VAL A 139 -79.63 -15.43 9.30
CA VAL A 139 -79.93 -16.08 10.58
C VAL A 139 -78.84 -15.77 11.61
N GLU A 140 -77.59 -15.71 11.15
CA GLU A 140 -76.44 -15.30 11.96
C GLU A 140 -76.14 -13.81 11.77
N PRO A 141 -75.66 -13.11 12.82
CA PRO A 141 -75.28 -11.71 12.72
C PRO A 141 -74.04 -11.52 11.84
N LEU A 142 -74.06 -10.43 11.07
CA LEU A 142 -72.99 -10.03 10.16
C LEU A 142 -71.79 -9.47 10.93
N SER A 143 -70.57 -9.85 10.52
CA SER A 143 -69.31 -9.47 11.18
C SER A 143 -68.66 -8.24 10.53
N LYS A 144 -69.46 -7.26 10.10
CA LYS A 144 -69.01 -6.10 9.31
C LYS A 144 -67.93 -5.27 10.01
N ASP A 145 -68.07 -5.06 11.32
CA ASP A 145 -67.11 -4.26 12.09
C ASP A 145 -65.73 -4.95 12.16
N LEU A 146 -65.72 -6.28 12.34
CA LEU A 146 -64.50 -7.08 12.35
C LEU A 146 -63.81 -7.10 10.97
N ILE A 147 -64.59 -7.23 9.89
CA ILE A 147 -64.07 -7.15 8.52
C ILE A 147 -63.41 -5.79 8.28
N ALA A 148 -64.10 -4.70 8.64
CA ALA A 148 -63.57 -3.34 8.48
C ALA A 148 -62.30 -3.10 9.31
N GLU A 149 -62.22 -3.66 10.53
CA GLU A 149 -61.04 -3.59 11.37
C GLU A 149 -59.83 -4.32 10.74
N LEU A 150 -60.04 -5.55 10.27
CA LEU A 150 -58.99 -6.36 9.63
C LEU A 150 -58.52 -5.74 8.32
N GLU A 151 -59.43 -5.20 7.49
CA GLU A 151 -59.10 -4.44 6.29
C GLU A 151 -58.23 -3.22 6.61
N ALA A 152 -58.65 -2.41 7.59
CA ALA A 152 -57.91 -1.22 8.01
C ALA A 152 -56.54 -1.57 8.59
N ARG A 153 -56.44 -2.67 9.35
CA ARG A 153 -55.17 -3.15 9.90
C ARG A 153 -54.21 -3.60 8.81
N LYS A 154 -54.67 -4.45 7.88
CA LYS A 154 -53.87 -4.88 6.71
C LYS A 154 -53.38 -3.68 5.91
N ASP A 155 -54.27 -2.73 5.59
CA ASP A 155 -53.90 -1.54 4.81
C ASP A 155 -52.91 -0.63 5.55
N ASN A 156 -53.02 -0.52 6.87
CA ASN A 156 -52.03 0.19 7.69
C ASN A 156 -50.68 -0.50 7.67
N LEU A 157 -50.61 -1.83 7.83
CA LEU A 157 -49.36 -2.58 7.79
C LEU A 157 -48.68 -2.47 6.42
N VAL A 158 -49.44 -2.55 5.32
CA VAL A 158 -48.90 -2.35 3.97
C VAL A 158 -48.32 -0.95 3.79
N ARG A 159 -49.05 0.10 4.22
CA ARG A 159 -48.53 1.47 4.17
C ARG A 159 -47.30 1.64 5.05
N GLN A 160 -47.29 1.02 6.22
CA GLN A 160 -46.17 1.09 7.15
C GLN A 160 -44.91 0.48 6.52
N ALA A 161 -45.02 -0.71 5.91
CA ALA A 161 -43.92 -1.36 5.19
C ALA A 161 -43.42 -0.54 3.98
N GLN A 162 -44.29 0.20 3.30
CA GLN A 162 -43.91 1.08 2.19
C GLN A 162 -43.28 2.41 2.65
N SER A 163 -43.49 2.78 3.90
CA SER A 163 -43.00 4.02 4.49
C SER A 163 -41.71 3.86 5.31
N GLN A 164 -41.26 2.61 5.50
CA GLN A 164 -39.94 2.29 6.06
C GLN A 164 -38.86 2.55 5.01
#